data_AF-A0A7R9DA63-F1
#
_entry.id   AF-A0A7R9DA63-F1
#
_cell.length_a   1.000
_cell.length_b   1.000
_cell.length_c   1.000
_cell.angle_alpha   90.00
_cell.angle_beta   90.00
_cell.angle_gamma   90.00
#
_symmetry.space_group_name_H-M   'P 1'
#
loop_
_entity.id
_entity.type
_entity.pdbx_description
1 polymer ?
#
loop_
_entity_poly.entity_id
_entity_poly.type
_entity_poly.pdbx_seq_one_letter_code
_entity_poly.pdbx_strand_id
1 'polypeptide(L)'
;MGQHTVCELLFCERVYQAIVVQMFTFVGRFTRRISVANWSPKLGEEAVVDEIQRAFDSWSGYSRLTFRHVRDNTADIIIAFGRSDHRDGYPFDGPGGILAHAFYPYEMGSFGGDIHFDDDEEWKINPGELEDGVDFFTVAVHELGHSLGLSHSPISSSIMFPYYKGFQRHFQLDYDDILAMYQLYTLDSDCVLSSGKGRGGTKLTTFLFSSYVRSRSNWALFDSPFLEFRIPSSGMPFTFPGLIFLVLRSVETC
;
A
#
# COMPACT_ATOMS: atom_id res chain seq x y z
N MET A 1 -33.33 12.94 12.01
CA MET A 1 -32.74 11.65 11.59
C MET A 1 -31.83 11.92 10.40
N GLY A 2 -30.53 11.60 10.47
CA GLY A 2 -29.72 11.42 9.25
C GLY A 2 -28.36 12.10 9.08
N GLN A 3 -27.80 12.86 10.04
CA GLN A 3 -26.51 13.56 9.81
C GLN A 3 -25.36 13.27 10.81
N HIS A 4 -25.61 12.58 11.93
CA HIS A 4 -24.58 12.37 12.97
C HIS A 4 -23.75 11.09 12.80
N THR A 5 -24.27 10.05 12.18
CA THR A 5 -23.61 8.73 12.10
C THR A 5 -22.45 8.68 11.11
N VAL A 6 -22.49 9.50 10.05
CA VAL A 6 -21.45 9.52 9.01
C VAL A 6 -20.16 10.21 9.51
N CYS A 7 -20.29 11.18 10.41
CA CYS A 7 -19.16 11.94 10.94
C CYS A 7 -18.34 11.15 11.98
N GLU A 8 -18.99 10.29 12.78
CA GLU A 8 -18.31 9.46 13.79
C GLU A 8 -17.53 8.27 13.18
N LEU A 9 -18.01 7.68 12.08
CA LEU A 9 -17.30 6.61 11.35
C LEU A 9 -16.04 7.14 10.65
N LEU A 10 -16.12 8.30 9.98
CA LEU A 10 -14.96 8.97 9.37
C LEU A 10 -13.89 9.38 10.40
N PHE A 11 -14.31 9.68 11.64
CA PHE A 11 -13.38 9.99 12.73
C PHE A 11 -12.65 8.74 13.22
N CYS A 12 -13.31 7.58 13.25
CA CYS A 12 -12.72 6.31 13.64
C CYS A 12 -11.66 5.82 12.64
N GLU A 13 -11.94 5.90 11.33
CA GLU A 13 -10.97 5.52 10.29
C GLU A 13 -9.72 6.41 10.32
N ARG A 14 -9.88 7.74 10.46
CA ARG A 14 -8.75 8.67 10.50
C ARG A 14 -7.87 8.48 11.73
N VAL A 15 -8.44 8.13 12.87
CA VAL A 15 -7.69 7.84 14.10
C VAL A 15 -6.97 6.49 14.00
N TYR A 16 -7.59 5.47 13.41
CA TYR A 16 -6.93 4.19 13.15
C TYR A 16 -5.75 4.35 12.19
N GLN A 17 -5.95 5.07 11.08
CA GLN A 17 -4.88 5.40 10.12
C GLN A 17 -3.74 6.16 10.81
N ALA A 18 -4.04 7.14 11.67
CA ALA A 18 -3.02 7.92 12.38
C ALA A 18 -2.20 7.09 13.40
N ILE A 19 -2.84 6.15 14.12
CA ILE A 19 -2.17 5.28 15.10
C ILE A 19 -1.26 4.28 14.40
N VAL A 20 -1.72 3.67 13.30
CA VAL A 20 -0.94 2.71 12.52
C VAL A 20 0.25 3.41 11.85
N VAL A 21 0.06 4.61 11.28
CA VAL A 21 1.14 5.41 10.68
C VAL A 21 2.24 5.76 11.69
N GLN A 22 1.90 6.05 12.95
CA GLN A 22 2.90 6.41 13.98
C GLN A 22 3.73 5.21 14.48
N MET A 23 3.18 3.98 14.51
CA MET A 23 3.93 2.78 14.93
C MET A 23 5.09 2.43 13.98
N PHE A 24 5.05 2.88 12.72
CA PHE A 24 6.11 2.63 11.73
C PHE A 24 7.39 3.45 11.90
N THR A 25 7.42 4.40 12.83
CA THR A 25 8.64 5.17 13.09
C THR A 25 9.69 4.39 13.87
N PHE A 26 9.32 3.25 14.48
CA PHE A 26 10.21 2.49 15.38
C PHE A 26 10.63 1.10 14.87
N VAL A 27 10.04 0.60 13.77
CA VAL A 27 10.39 -0.69 13.16
C VAL A 27 11.06 -0.45 11.80
N GLY A 28 12.16 -1.15 11.50
CA GLY A 28 13.01 -0.87 10.34
C GLY A 28 12.24 -0.74 9.02
N ARG A 29 12.62 0.23 8.19
CA ARG A 29 12.06 0.44 6.84
C ARG A 29 12.90 -0.30 5.81
N PHE A 30 12.25 -0.89 4.81
CA PHE A 30 12.93 -1.49 3.67
C PHE A 30 13.01 -0.46 2.54
N THR A 31 14.17 -0.32 1.90
CA THR A 31 14.34 0.64 0.80
C THR A 31 14.38 -0.10 -0.52
N ARG A 32 13.50 0.29 -1.45
CA ARG A 32 13.54 -0.10 -2.87
C ARG A 32 14.19 1.01 -3.69
N ARG A 33 15.18 0.66 -4.49
CA ARG A 33 15.85 1.56 -5.44
C ARG A 33 15.09 1.54 -6.76
N ILE A 34 14.85 2.71 -7.33
CA ILE A 34 14.11 2.85 -8.59
C ILE A 34 14.91 3.66 -9.59
N SER A 35 14.86 3.27 -10.86
CA SER A 35 15.44 4.04 -11.95
C SER A 35 14.42 4.22 -13.07
N VAL A 36 14.33 5.43 -13.61
CA VAL A 36 13.60 5.70 -14.86
C VAL A 36 14.61 5.62 -16.00
N ALA A 37 14.48 4.63 -16.87
CA ALA A 37 15.43 4.36 -17.94
C ALA A 37 15.25 5.29 -19.15
N ASN A 38 14.00 5.63 -19.46
CA ASN A 38 13.57 6.57 -20.49
C ASN A 38 12.17 7.11 -20.13
N TRP A 39 11.64 8.02 -20.95
CA TRP A 39 10.34 8.66 -20.73
C TRP A 39 9.59 8.84 -22.04
N SER A 40 8.26 8.88 -21.96
CA SER A 40 7.45 9.26 -23.11
C SER A 40 7.71 10.73 -23.49
N PRO A 41 7.96 11.05 -24.77
CA PRO A 41 8.10 12.44 -25.21
C PRO A 41 6.80 13.25 -25.03
N LYS A 42 5.65 12.58 -24.85
CA LYS A 42 4.35 13.22 -24.59
C LYS A 42 4.27 13.87 -23.20
N LEU A 43 5.05 13.36 -22.24
CA LEU A 43 5.08 13.81 -20.85
C LEU A 43 6.35 14.61 -20.51
N GLY A 44 7.51 14.13 -20.97
CA GLY A 44 8.82 14.63 -20.57
C GLY A 44 9.37 13.96 -19.29
N GLU A 45 10.69 14.05 -19.09
CA GLU A 45 11.40 13.36 -18.00
C GLU A 45 10.92 13.80 -16.61
N GLU A 46 10.88 15.11 -16.36
CA GLU A 46 10.53 15.68 -15.05
C GLU A 46 9.13 15.24 -14.61
N ALA A 47 8.15 15.36 -15.51
CA ALA A 47 6.78 14.93 -15.29
C ALA A 47 6.68 13.43 -14.98
N VAL A 48 7.39 12.58 -15.72
CA VAL A 48 7.41 11.13 -15.47
C VAL A 48 7.98 10.85 -14.08
N VAL A 49 9.13 11.44 -13.74
CA VAL A 49 9.77 11.22 -12.44
C VAL A 49 8.86 11.67 -11.29
N ASP A 50 8.21 12.82 -11.42
CA ASP A 50 7.30 13.36 -10.40
C ASP A 50 6.06 12.48 -10.21
N GLU A 51 5.44 12.02 -11.30
CA GLU A 51 4.25 11.16 -11.21
C GLU A 51 4.58 9.76 -10.69
N ILE A 52 5.75 9.22 -11.06
CA ILE A 52 6.26 7.98 -10.48
C ILE A 52 6.50 8.14 -8.97
N GLN A 53 7.13 9.23 -8.52
CA GLN A 53 7.31 9.50 -7.09
C GLN A 53 5.95 9.61 -6.38
N ARG A 54 4.98 10.30 -6.97
CA ARG A 54 3.61 10.40 -6.44
C ARG A 54 2.92 9.04 -6.34
N ALA A 55 3.17 8.16 -7.30
CA ALA A 55 2.63 6.81 -7.28
C ALA A 55 3.26 5.95 -6.16
N PHE A 56 4.57 6.09 -5.94
CA PHE A 56 5.25 5.46 -4.79
C PHE A 56 4.72 5.97 -3.45
N ASP A 57 4.50 7.28 -3.32
CA ASP A 57 3.99 7.88 -2.10
C ASP A 57 2.63 7.28 -1.72
N SER A 58 1.80 6.95 -2.72
CA SER A 58 0.49 6.30 -2.53
C SER A 58 0.61 4.95 -1.82
N TRP A 59 1.64 4.16 -2.14
CA TRP A 59 1.88 2.84 -1.54
C TRP A 59 2.69 2.89 -0.23
N SER A 60 3.64 3.83 -0.13
CA SER A 60 4.57 3.92 1.02
C SER A 60 3.86 4.24 2.35
N GLY A 61 2.73 4.94 2.30
CA GLY A 61 1.95 5.29 3.50
C GLY A 61 1.33 4.09 4.24
N TYR A 62 1.16 2.96 3.54
CA TYR A 62 0.50 1.75 4.05
C TYR A 62 1.46 0.57 4.15
N SER A 63 2.77 0.85 4.18
CA SER A 63 3.80 -0.18 4.24
C SER A 63 5.03 0.31 5.01
N ARG A 64 5.98 -0.61 5.22
CA ARG A 64 7.32 -0.27 5.76
C ARG A 64 8.31 0.06 4.64
N LEU A 65 7.82 0.27 3.41
CA LEU A 65 8.66 0.56 2.26
C LEU A 65 9.06 2.03 2.22
N THR A 66 10.26 2.26 1.74
CA THR A 66 10.78 3.54 1.31
C THR A 66 11.34 3.38 -0.08
N PHE A 67 11.30 4.45 -0.85
CA PHE A 67 11.68 4.43 -2.24
C PHE A 67 12.80 5.44 -2.45
N ARG A 68 13.80 5.05 -3.24
CA ARG A 68 14.96 5.90 -3.54
C ARG A 68 15.24 5.88 -5.02
N HIS A 69 15.13 7.04 -5.66
CA HIS A 69 15.56 7.22 -7.04
C HIS A 69 17.09 7.08 -7.16
N VAL A 70 17.52 6.28 -8.13
CA VAL A 70 18.91 6.08 -8.55
C VAL A 70 19.00 6.27 -10.07
N ARG A 71 20.21 6.32 -10.61
CA ARG A 71 20.47 6.55 -12.04
C ARG A 71 21.26 5.41 -12.69
N ASP A 72 21.15 4.20 -12.14
CA ASP A 72 21.85 3.03 -12.64
C ASP A 72 20.86 1.89 -12.93
N ASN A 73 21.26 1.00 -13.83
CA ASN A 73 20.49 -0.14 -14.30
C ASN A 73 20.51 -1.34 -13.34
N THR A 74 20.89 -1.12 -12.08
CA THR A 74 20.87 -2.14 -11.03
C THR A 74 19.79 -1.86 -9.98
N ALA A 75 18.90 -0.91 -10.27
CA ALA A 75 17.74 -0.62 -9.44
C ALA A 75 16.86 -1.87 -9.23
N ASP A 76 16.11 -1.88 -8.15
CA ASP A 76 15.20 -2.99 -7.83
C ASP A 76 13.91 -2.92 -8.67
N ILE A 77 13.63 -1.74 -9.26
CA ILE A 77 12.51 -1.46 -10.16
C ILE A 77 13.06 -0.54 -11.25
N ILE A 78 13.12 -1.00 -12.50
CA ILE A 78 13.42 -0.17 -13.66
C ILE A 78 12.11 0.16 -14.37
N ILE A 79 11.88 1.45 -14.58
CA ILE A 79 10.72 1.97 -15.28
C ILE A 79 11.14 2.37 -16.68
N ALA A 80 10.46 1.83 -17.69
CA ALA A 80 10.74 2.13 -19.08
C ALA A 80 9.46 2.28 -19.92
N PHE A 81 9.62 2.94 -21.06
CA PHE A 81 8.62 3.12 -22.10
C PHE A 81 9.08 2.35 -23.34
N GLY A 82 8.21 1.50 -23.88
CA GLY A 82 8.48 0.63 -25.02
C GLY A 82 7.33 0.67 -26.02
N ARG A 83 7.53 0.12 -27.22
CA ARG A 83 6.48 -0.05 -28.23
C ARG A 83 6.59 -1.43 -28.82
N SER A 84 5.46 -2.07 -29.09
CA SER A 84 5.44 -3.41 -29.70
C SER A 84 6.46 -4.34 -28.99
N ASP A 85 7.31 -5.05 -29.74
CA ASP A 85 8.42 -5.81 -29.16
C ASP A 85 9.51 -4.90 -28.57
N HIS A 86 9.60 -4.91 -27.24
CA HIS A 86 10.58 -4.19 -26.45
C HIS A 86 11.52 -5.13 -25.66
N ARG A 87 11.70 -6.37 -26.16
CA ARG A 87 12.76 -7.33 -25.77
C ARG A 87 12.64 -7.97 -24.39
N ASP A 88 11.45 -7.99 -23.81
CA ASP A 88 11.12 -8.75 -22.60
C ASP A 88 10.24 -10.00 -22.87
N GLY A 89 9.80 -10.18 -24.12
CA GLY A 89 8.96 -11.29 -24.56
C GLY A 89 7.45 -11.02 -24.50
N TYR A 90 7.04 -9.82 -24.07
CA TYR A 90 5.64 -9.41 -23.91
C TYR A 90 5.37 -8.15 -24.76
N PRO A 91 5.15 -8.28 -26.07
CA PRO A 91 4.99 -7.12 -26.93
C PRO A 91 3.69 -6.36 -26.64
N PHE A 92 3.74 -5.03 -26.69
CA PHE A 92 2.55 -4.18 -26.66
C PHE A 92 1.77 -4.21 -27.99
N ASP A 93 0.52 -3.77 -27.96
CA ASP A 93 -0.44 -3.83 -29.07
C ASP A 93 -0.70 -2.50 -29.77
N GLY A 94 -0.05 -1.40 -29.35
CA GLY A 94 -0.25 -0.07 -29.90
C GLY A 94 -1.32 0.70 -29.13
N PRO A 95 -2.00 1.69 -29.73
CA PRO A 95 -2.95 2.51 -28.98
C PRO A 95 -4.17 1.74 -28.45
N GLY A 96 -4.39 1.82 -27.14
CA GLY A 96 -5.41 1.08 -26.41
C GLY A 96 -5.05 -0.40 -26.21
N GLY A 97 -5.84 -1.10 -25.40
CA GLY A 97 -5.53 -2.50 -25.09
C GLY A 97 -4.59 -2.59 -23.90
N ILE A 98 -3.32 -2.95 -24.12
CA ILE A 98 -2.32 -3.08 -23.06
C ILE A 98 -1.62 -1.74 -22.84
N LEU A 99 -2.05 -1.02 -21.81
CA LEU A 99 -1.47 0.29 -21.47
C LEU A 99 -0.03 0.17 -20.92
N ALA A 100 0.20 -0.86 -20.14
CA ALA A 100 1.45 -1.13 -19.43
C ALA A 100 1.46 -2.57 -18.91
N HIS A 101 2.62 -3.01 -18.45
CA HIS A 101 2.73 -4.19 -17.60
C HIS A 101 3.89 -4.05 -16.61
N ALA A 102 3.87 -4.89 -15.58
CA ALA A 102 4.96 -5.02 -14.63
C ALA A 102 5.25 -6.47 -14.30
N PHE A 103 6.49 -6.73 -13.91
CA PHE A 103 6.91 -8.03 -13.42
C PHE A 103 6.89 -8.06 -11.90
N TYR A 104 6.47 -9.18 -11.33
CA TYR A 104 6.54 -9.38 -9.89
C TYR A 104 7.99 -9.35 -9.38
N PRO A 105 8.25 -8.97 -8.11
CA PRO A 105 9.59 -8.72 -7.59
C PRO A 105 10.58 -9.90 -7.68
N TYR A 106 10.10 -11.12 -7.92
CA TYR A 106 10.91 -12.35 -7.93
C TYR A 106 10.81 -13.11 -9.26
N GLU A 107 10.15 -12.54 -10.26
CA GLU A 107 9.94 -13.17 -11.56
C GLU A 107 10.96 -12.70 -12.60
N MET A 108 11.09 -13.46 -13.69
CA MET A 108 11.78 -13.04 -14.92
C MET A 108 13.25 -12.60 -14.77
N GLY A 109 13.94 -13.04 -13.71
CA GLY A 109 15.37 -12.86 -13.55
C GLY A 109 15.76 -11.40 -13.36
N SER A 110 16.34 -10.77 -14.40
CA SER A 110 16.77 -9.37 -14.36
C SER A 110 15.62 -8.37 -14.43
N PHE A 111 14.42 -8.80 -14.84
CA PHE A 111 13.25 -7.92 -14.97
C PHE A 111 12.36 -7.90 -13.72
N GLY A 112 12.69 -8.66 -12.68
CA GLY A 112 11.82 -8.76 -11.50
C GLY A 112 11.60 -7.41 -10.84
N GLY A 113 10.35 -6.95 -10.83
CA GLY A 113 9.96 -5.62 -10.35
C GLY A 113 9.87 -4.55 -11.44
N ASP A 114 10.39 -4.76 -12.64
CA ASP A 114 10.39 -3.75 -13.70
C ASP A 114 8.99 -3.44 -14.21
N ILE A 115 8.81 -2.21 -14.69
CA ILE A 115 7.54 -1.68 -15.20
C ILE A 115 7.77 -1.12 -16.60
N HIS A 116 6.99 -1.59 -17.55
CA HIS A 116 6.99 -1.10 -18.93
C HIS A 116 5.66 -0.44 -19.25
N PHE A 117 5.71 0.76 -19.82
CA PHE A 117 4.56 1.49 -20.32
C PHE A 117 4.57 1.48 -21.85
N ASP A 118 3.40 1.31 -22.49
CA ASP A 118 3.31 1.42 -23.95
C ASP A 118 3.41 2.89 -24.38
N ASP A 119 4.49 3.23 -25.09
CA ASP A 119 4.73 4.58 -25.60
C ASP A 119 3.86 4.94 -26.82
N ASP A 120 3.08 4.01 -27.36
CA ASP A 120 2.06 4.32 -28.36
C ASP A 120 0.79 4.94 -27.72
N GLU A 121 0.58 4.80 -26.41
CA GLU A 121 -0.55 5.40 -25.69
C GLU A 121 -0.48 6.92 -25.59
N GLU A 122 -1.64 7.59 -25.65
CA GLU A 122 -1.72 9.04 -25.48
C GLU A 122 -1.66 9.44 -23.99
N TRP A 123 -0.47 9.30 -23.41
CA TRP A 123 -0.19 9.63 -22.01
C TRP A 123 -0.44 11.11 -21.71
N LYS A 124 -1.19 11.37 -20.64
CA LYS A 124 -1.49 12.69 -20.09
C LYS A 124 -1.33 12.70 -18.58
N ILE A 125 -1.22 13.90 -18.03
CA ILE A 125 -1.31 14.16 -16.60
C ILE A 125 -2.63 14.86 -16.34
N ASN A 126 -3.49 14.25 -15.52
CA ASN A 126 -4.80 14.80 -15.18
C ASN A 126 -5.65 15.17 -16.42
N PRO A 127 -5.89 14.25 -17.38
CA PRO A 127 -6.61 14.55 -18.62
C PRO A 127 -8.05 15.03 -18.40
N GLY A 128 -8.65 14.79 -17.23
CA GLY A 128 -10.03 15.18 -16.93
C GLY A 128 -11.00 14.07 -17.28
N GLU A 129 -11.24 13.84 -18.57
CA GLU A 129 -12.14 12.79 -19.09
C GLU A 129 -11.35 11.64 -19.75
N LEU A 130 -11.98 10.48 -19.95
CA LEU A 130 -11.32 9.30 -20.56
C LEU A 130 -10.90 9.53 -22.03
N GLU A 131 -11.62 10.38 -22.75
CA GLU A 131 -11.39 10.68 -24.16
C GLU A 131 -10.20 11.63 -24.39
N ASP A 132 -9.76 12.33 -23.35
CA ASP A 132 -8.67 13.32 -23.42
C ASP A 132 -7.28 12.66 -23.33
N GLY A 133 -7.21 11.39 -22.93
CA GLY A 133 -5.99 10.58 -22.90
C GLY A 133 -5.92 9.61 -21.71
N VAL A 134 -4.80 8.92 -21.63
CA VAL A 134 -4.52 7.94 -20.57
C VAL A 134 -3.76 8.64 -19.44
N ASP A 135 -4.33 8.62 -18.24
CA ASP A 135 -3.71 9.24 -17.06
C ASP A 135 -2.54 8.39 -16.58
N PHE A 136 -1.33 8.91 -16.79
CA PHE A 136 -0.09 8.19 -16.47
C PHE A 136 0.00 7.79 -15.00
N PHE A 137 -0.45 8.66 -14.10
CA PHE A 137 -0.41 8.43 -12.67
C PHE A 137 -1.21 7.19 -12.26
N THR A 138 -2.48 7.10 -12.66
CA THR A 138 -3.33 5.97 -12.27
C THR A 138 -2.82 4.63 -12.80
N VAL A 139 -2.29 4.60 -14.02
CA VAL A 139 -1.66 3.37 -14.55
C VAL A 139 -0.38 3.06 -13.79
N ALA A 140 0.48 4.06 -13.53
CA ALA A 140 1.70 3.85 -12.78
C ALA A 140 1.45 3.31 -11.35
N VAL A 141 0.41 3.79 -10.67
CA VAL A 141 0.04 3.24 -9.35
C VAL A 141 -0.36 1.77 -9.46
N HIS A 142 -1.15 1.39 -10.48
CA HIS A 142 -1.55 0.01 -10.73
C HIS A 142 -0.34 -0.90 -10.97
N GLU A 143 0.52 -0.54 -11.92
CA GLU A 143 1.69 -1.33 -12.26
C GLU A 143 2.69 -1.43 -11.09
N LEU A 144 2.78 -0.38 -10.28
CA LEU A 144 3.56 -0.43 -9.05
C LEU A 144 3.02 -1.44 -8.05
N GLY A 145 1.70 -1.65 -7.98
CA GLY A 145 1.15 -2.73 -7.16
C GLY A 145 1.67 -4.09 -7.60
N HIS A 146 1.70 -4.38 -8.91
CA HIS A 146 2.30 -5.59 -9.45
C HIS A 146 3.79 -5.71 -9.15
N SER A 147 4.56 -4.65 -9.37
CA SER A 147 5.98 -4.56 -9.01
C SER A 147 6.23 -4.79 -7.50
N LEU A 148 5.25 -4.47 -6.67
CA LEU A 148 5.25 -4.73 -5.23
C LEU A 148 4.66 -6.10 -4.83
N GLY A 149 4.25 -6.95 -5.77
CA GLY A 149 3.77 -8.30 -5.47
C GLY A 149 2.25 -8.47 -5.40
N LEU A 150 1.46 -7.43 -5.72
CA LEU A 150 0.00 -7.49 -5.66
C LEU A 150 -0.54 -8.03 -6.97
N SER A 151 -1.48 -8.97 -6.90
CA SER A 151 -2.22 -9.42 -8.08
C SER A 151 -3.45 -8.56 -8.33
N HIS A 152 -4.08 -8.74 -9.49
CA HIS A 152 -5.34 -8.07 -9.80
C HIS A 152 -6.41 -8.35 -8.73
N SER A 153 -7.14 -7.30 -8.35
CA SER A 153 -8.30 -7.39 -7.49
C SER A 153 -9.58 -7.59 -8.31
N PRO A 154 -10.53 -8.43 -7.86
CA PRO A 154 -11.85 -8.50 -8.47
C PRO A 154 -12.75 -7.29 -8.08
N ILE A 155 -12.31 -6.43 -7.16
CA ILE A 155 -13.09 -5.31 -6.66
C ILE A 155 -12.94 -4.12 -7.60
N SER A 156 -14.04 -3.70 -8.23
CA SER A 156 -14.02 -2.62 -9.22
C SER A 156 -13.52 -1.26 -8.70
N SER A 157 -13.58 -1.00 -7.39
CA SER A 157 -13.05 0.24 -6.79
C SER A 157 -11.54 0.19 -6.56
N SER A 158 -10.93 -0.99 -6.42
CA SER A 158 -9.48 -1.17 -6.22
C SER A 158 -8.67 -0.58 -7.38
N ILE A 159 -7.49 -0.01 -7.08
CA ILE A 159 -6.56 0.41 -8.14
C ILE A 159 -6.03 -0.79 -8.89
N MET A 160 -5.91 -1.96 -8.25
CA MET A 160 -5.51 -3.24 -8.84
C MET A 160 -6.63 -3.93 -9.65
N PHE A 161 -7.76 -3.26 -9.90
CA PHE A 161 -8.76 -3.77 -10.84
C PHE A 161 -8.17 -3.77 -12.27
N PRO A 162 -8.29 -4.87 -13.05
CA PRO A 162 -7.56 -5.05 -14.31
C PRO A 162 -7.97 -4.12 -15.46
N TYR A 163 -9.06 -3.36 -15.32
CA TYR A 163 -9.52 -2.45 -16.37
C TYR A 163 -9.30 -1.00 -15.97
N TYR A 164 -8.71 -0.23 -16.87
CA TYR A 164 -8.50 1.20 -16.70
C TYR A 164 -9.84 1.94 -16.52
N LYS A 165 -9.89 2.79 -15.49
CA LYS A 165 -11.10 3.54 -15.08
C LYS A 165 -11.08 5.02 -15.44
N GLY A 166 -10.01 5.49 -16.08
CA GLY A 166 -9.83 6.92 -16.33
C GLY A 166 -9.13 7.66 -15.19
N PHE A 167 -8.97 8.96 -15.40
CA PHE A 167 -8.43 9.89 -14.42
C PHE A 167 -9.28 9.92 -13.13
N GLN A 168 -8.60 9.89 -11.98
CA GLN A 168 -9.22 10.00 -10.66
C GLN A 168 -8.86 11.32 -9.98
N ARG A 169 -9.77 12.31 -10.06
CA ARG A 169 -9.58 13.65 -9.45
C ARG A 169 -9.22 13.61 -7.97
N HIS A 170 -9.77 12.65 -7.23
CA HIS A 170 -9.54 12.46 -5.80
C HIS A 170 -9.04 11.04 -5.55
N PHE A 171 -7.90 10.70 -6.14
CA PHE A 171 -7.29 9.39 -6.01
C PHE A 171 -7.06 9.00 -4.53
N GLN A 172 -7.53 7.81 -4.17
CA GLN A 172 -7.26 7.13 -2.91
C GLN A 172 -7.21 5.64 -3.18
N LEU A 173 -6.32 4.93 -2.47
CA LEU A 173 -6.31 3.47 -2.49
C LEU A 173 -7.60 2.92 -1.87
N ASP A 174 -8.12 1.85 -2.44
CA ASP A 174 -9.24 1.13 -1.86
C ASP A 174 -8.81 0.39 -0.59
N TYR A 175 -9.78 0.05 0.25
CA TYR A 175 -9.52 -0.74 1.45
C TYR A 175 -8.84 -2.09 1.11
N ASP A 176 -9.21 -2.71 -0.02
CA ASP A 176 -8.60 -3.96 -0.49
C ASP A 176 -7.10 -3.80 -0.81
N ASP A 177 -6.75 -2.70 -1.49
CA ASP A 177 -5.36 -2.36 -1.84
C ASP A 177 -4.52 -2.15 -0.56
N ILE A 178 -5.08 -1.42 0.40
CA ILE A 178 -4.44 -1.11 1.69
C ILE A 178 -4.23 -2.41 2.49
N LEU A 179 -5.24 -3.29 2.55
CA LEU A 179 -5.14 -4.56 3.27
C LEU A 179 -4.07 -5.47 2.65
N ALA A 180 -3.99 -5.54 1.32
CA ALA A 180 -2.96 -6.29 0.63
C ALA A 180 -1.54 -5.79 0.97
N MET A 181 -1.34 -4.47 1.02
CA MET A 181 -0.05 -3.88 1.43
C MET A 181 0.31 -4.24 2.88
N TYR A 182 -0.65 -4.19 3.79
CA TYR A 182 -0.41 -4.60 5.18
C TYR A 182 0.01 -6.07 5.26
N GLN A 183 -0.66 -6.95 4.50
CA GLN A 183 -0.35 -8.38 4.50
C GLN A 183 1.06 -8.67 3.98
N LEU A 184 1.51 -7.97 2.94
CA LEU A 184 2.81 -8.23 2.33
C LEU A 184 3.98 -7.56 3.07
N TYR A 185 3.78 -6.36 3.61
CA TYR A 185 4.89 -5.50 4.04
C TYR A 185 4.83 -5.06 5.50
N THR A 186 3.79 -5.43 6.24
CA THR A 186 3.61 -5.00 7.64
C THR A 186 3.38 -6.17 8.59
N LEU A 187 2.63 -7.19 8.19
CA LEU A 187 2.50 -8.40 8.99
C LEU A 187 3.85 -9.14 8.98
N ASP A 188 4.54 -9.13 10.13
CA ASP A 188 5.82 -9.81 10.28
C ASP A 188 5.69 -11.27 9.83
N SER A 189 6.58 -11.68 8.92
CA SER A 189 6.75 -13.07 8.49
C SER A 189 7.05 -14.02 9.65
N ASP A 190 7.47 -13.47 10.79
CA ASP A 190 7.80 -14.20 12.02
C ASP A 190 6.57 -14.67 12.81
N CYS A 191 5.37 -14.11 12.58
CA CYS A 191 4.16 -14.53 13.30
C CYS A 191 3.54 -15.83 12.73
N VAL A 192 3.88 -16.22 11.50
CA VAL A 192 3.21 -17.35 10.81
C VAL A 192 3.94 -18.68 11.04
N LEU A 193 5.21 -18.68 11.47
CA LEU A 193 6.01 -19.91 11.60
C LEU A 193 6.07 -20.53 13.01
N SER A 194 5.46 -19.94 14.04
CA SER A 194 5.49 -20.51 15.40
C SER A 194 4.35 -21.48 15.74
N SER A 195 3.53 -21.91 14.77
CA SER A 195 2.55 -23.01 14.95
C SER A 195 3.20 -24.40 15.01
N GLY A 196 4.43 -24.49 15.56
CA GLY A 196 5.24 -25.70 15.67
C GLY A 196 5.62 -26.00 17.13
N LYS A 197 4.73 -26.71 17.83
CA LYS A 197 4.96 -27.60 19.00
C LYS A 197 6.06 -27.16 20.00
N GLY A 198 5.78 -26.16 20.83
CA GLY A 198 6.59 -25.83 22.01
C GLY A 198 6.32 -26.76 23.21
N ARG A 199 7.31 -27.58 23.59
CA ARG A 199 7.45 -28.13 24.96
C ARG A 199 8.09 -27.05 25.84
N GLY A 200 7.42 -26.66 26.92
CA GLY A 200 8.03 -25.88 28.01
C GLY A 200 7.25 -24.62 28.33
N GLY A 201 6.68 -24.56 29.53
CA GLY A 201 5.73 -23.53 29.95
C GLY A 201 6.35 -22.15 30.18
N THR A 202 5.76 -21.17 29.51
CA THR A 202 5.57 -19.81 30.02
C THR A 202 4.11 -19.47 29.72
N LYS A 203 3.33 -19.08 30.74
CA LYS A 203 1.93 -18.65 30.55
C LYS A 203 1.91 -17.47 29.57
N LEU A 204 1.32 -17.67 28.39
CA LEU A 204 0.91 -16.59 27.51
C LEU A 204 -0.30 -15.93 28.17
N THR A 205 -0.19 -14.65 28.52
CA THR A 205 -1.35 -13.80 28.74
C THR A 205 -1.69 -13.14 27.41
N THR A 206 -2.72 -13.67 26.75
CA THR A 206 -3.30 -13.07 25.54
C THR A 206 -4.00 -11.77 25.93
N PHE A 207 -3.57 -10.65 25.38
CA PHE A 207 -4.28 -9.38 25.47
C PHE A 207 -5.15 -9.22 24.23
N LEU A 208 -6.47 -9.34 24.40
CA LEU A 208 -7.42 -8.94 23.37
C LEU A 208 -7.57 -7.42 23.42
N PHE A 209 -7.17 -6.74 22.34
CA PHE A 209 -7.40 -5.31 22.20
C PHE A 209 -8.80 -5.09 21.62
N SER A 210 -9.78 -4.73 22.45
CA SER A 210 -10.99 -4.08 21.95
C SER A 210 -10.74 -2.58 21.86
N SER A 211 -10.88 -2.01 20.67
CA SER A 211 -10.99 -0.56 20.52
C SER A 211 -12.38 -0.12 20.98
N TYR A 212 -12.45 0.91 21.82
CA TYR A 212 -13.71 1.49 22.29
C TYR A 212 -13.84 2.93 21.78
N VAL A 213 -14.96 3.22 21.10
CA VAL A 213 -15.37 4.59 20.76
C VAL A 213 -16.51 4.99 21.68
N ARG A 214 -16.38 6.14 22.34
CA ARG A 214 -17.39 6.69 23.26
C ARG A 214 -18.26 7.71 22.54
N SER A 215 -19.53 7.39 22.31
CA SER A 215 -20.54 8.38 21.95
C SER A 215 -21.51 8.59 23.12
N ARG A 216 -21.36 9.78 23.74
CA ARG A 216 -22.17 10.48 24.77
C ARG A 216 -22.85 9.75 25.92
N SER A 217 -22.93 8.42 25.99
CA SER A 217 -23.26 7.62 27.19
C SER A 217 -23.20 6.10 26.97
N ASN A 218 -22.98 5.60 25.74
CA ASN A 218 -22.97 4.16 25.45
C ASN A 218 -21.61 3.68 24.94
N TRP A 219 -21.29 2.42 25.28
CA TRP A 219 -20.13 1.70 24.80
C TRP A 219 -20.55 0.83 23.61
N ALA A 220 -19.86 0.95 22.48
CA ALA A 220 -19.97 0.00 21.37
C ALA A 220 -18.69 -0.84 21.31
N LEU A 221 -18.86 -2.17 21.29
CA LEU A 221 -17.78 -3.15 21.10
C LEU A 221 -17.55 -3.33 19.60
N PHE A 222 -16.31 -3.17 19.17
CA PHE A 222 -15.84 -3.65 17.87
C PHE A 222 -14.79 -4.73 18.13
N ASP A 223 -15.15 -5.99 17.87
CA ASP A 223 -14.19 -7.08 17.85
C ASP A 223 -13.42 -7.02 16.53
N SER A 224 -12.21 -6.47 16.57
CA SER A 224 -11.22 -6.72 15.53
C SER A 224 -10.36 -7.89 16.00
N PRO A 225 -10.42 -9.06 15.33
CA PRO A 225 -9.52 -10.14 15.66
C PRO A 225 -8.14 -9.77 15.09
N PHE A 226 -7.07 -10.15 15.79
CA PHE A 226 -5.67 -10.11 15.34
C PHE A 226 -4.90 -8.79 15.57
N LEU A 227 -4.57 -8.49 16.82
CA LEU A 227 -3.30 -7.83 17.17
C LEU A 227 -2.78 -8.44 18.48
N GLU A 228 -1.73 -9.26 18.40
CA GLU A 228 -1.04 -9.87 19.54
C GLU A 228 0.36 -9.24 19.63
N PHE A 229 0.70 -8.60 20.77
CA PHE A 229 2.03 -7.99 20.99
C PHE A 229 2.77 -8.64 22.17
N ARG A 230 4.09 -8.79 22.04
CA ARG A 230 4.99 -9.26 23.11
C ARG A 230 5.66 -8.06 23.79
N ILE A 231 5.29 -7.78 25.05
CA ILE A 231 5.92 -6.73 25.87
C ILE A 231 6.84 -7.40 26.92
N PRO A 232 8.11 -6.99 27.08
CA PRO A 232 8.97 -7.45 28.16
C PRO A 232 8.43 -7.00 29.52
N SER A 233 8.56 -7.85 30.54
CA SER A 233 7.96 -7.71 31.88
C SER A 233 8.46 -6.53 32.74
N SER A 234 9.29 -5.63 32.21
CA SER A 234 9.73 -4.42 32.90
C SER A 234 8.96 -3.21 32.37
N GLY A 235 7.86 -2.87 33.05
CA GLY A 235 6.96 -1.78 32.66
C GLY A 235 7.66 -0.41 32.58
N MET A 236 7.34 0.36 31.54
CA MET A 236 7.55 1.81 31.50
C MET A 236 6.21 2.51 31.24
N PRO A 237 5.88 3.58 31.98
CA PRO A 237 4.68 4.35 31.72
C PRO A 237 4.93 5.29 30.54
N PHE A 238 4.14 5.17 29.47
CA PHE A 238 4.08 6.16 28.40
C PHE A 238 2.99 7.18 28.72
N THR A 239 3.35 8.44 28.95
CA THR A 239 2.41 9.55 29.09
C THR A 239 2.39 10.40 27.81
N PHE A 240 1.24 10.51 27.15
CA PHE A 240 1.02 11.39 26.00
C PHE A 240 0.31 12.69 26.44
N PRO A 241 0.71 13.88 25.95
CA PRO A 241 -0.02 15.11 26.19
C PRO A 241 -1.14 15.24 25.13
N GLY A 242 -2.36 14.84 25.50
CA GLY A 242 -3.57 14.96 24.68
C GLY A 242 -4.51 13.79 24.96
N LEU A 243 -5.69 14.05 25.52
CA LEU A 243 -6.59 13.05 26.10
C LEU A 243 -6.97 11.91 25.12
N ILE A 244 -6.27 10.79 25.22
CA ILE A 244 -6.76 9.45 24.91
C ILE A 244 -6.46 8.61 26.15
N PHE A 245 -7.50 8.20 26.89
CA PHE A 245 -7.36 7.22 27.95
C PHE A 245 -7.42 5.82 27.34
N LEU A 246 -6.26 5.20 27.14
CA LEU A 246 -6.17 3.76 26.97
C LEU A 246 -6.49 3.10 28.30
N VAL A 247 -7.71 2.59 28.45
CA VAL A 247 -8.09 1.78 29.62
C VAL A 247 -7.63 0.35 29.36
N LEU A 248 -6.46 -0.01 29.89
CA LEU A 248 -6.00 -1.39 29.95
C LEU A 248 -6.83 -2.12 31.02
N ARG A 249 -7.71 -3.04 30.63
CA ARG A 249 -8.26 -4.04 31.56
C ARG A 249 -7.51 -5.35 31.36
N SER A 250 -6.82 -5.78 32.42
CA SER A 250 -6.44 -7.18 32.57
C SER A 250 -7.71 -8.02 32.62
N VAL A 251 -7.91 -8.89 31.63
CA VAL A 251 -8.89 -9.98 31.75
C VAL A 251 -8.11 -11.19 32.23
N GLU A 252 -8.15 -11.44 33.52
CA GLU A 252 -7.70 -12.72 34.08
C GLU A 252 -8.69 -13.79 33.61
N THR A 253 -8.28 -14.66 32.69
CA THR A 253 -9.03 -15.88 32.40
C THR A 253 -8.66 -16.93 33.44
N CYS A 254 -9.68 -17.48 34.11
CA CYS A 254 -9.56 -18.68 34.95
C CYS A 254 -9.13 -19.90 34.12
#